data_AF-A0A7L8G9P4-F1
#
_entry.id   AF-A0A7L8G9P4-F1
#
_cell.length_a   1.000
_cell.length_b   1.000
_cell.length_c   1.000
_cell.angle_alpha   90.00
_cell.angle_beta   90.00
_cell.angle_gamma   90.00
#
_symmetry.space_group_name_H-M   'P 1'
#
loop_
_entity.id
_entity.type
_entity.pdbx_description
1 polymer ?
#
loop_
_entity_poly.entity_id
_entity_poly.type
_entity_poly.pdbx_seq_one_letter_code
_entity_poly.pdbx_strand_id
1 'polypeptide(L)' 'GESVRGEDVYIIQSGCGEVNDNLMELLIMINACKIASASRVTAAIPCFPYARQDKKD' A
#
# COMPACT_ATOMS: atom_id res chain seq x y z
N GLY A 1 -19.69 -0.65 2.79
CA GLY A 1 -18.34 -0.76 3.37
C GLY A 1 -18.37 -1.88 4.37
N GLU A 2 -17.51 -2.88 4.18
CA GLU A 2 -17.43 -4.05 5.06
C GLU A 2 -16.44 -3.80 6.19
N SER A 3 -16.62 -4.50 7.31
CA SER A 3 -15.70 -4.42 8.45
C SER A 3 -14.48 -5.27 8.18
N VAL A 4 -13.28 -4.68 8.34
CA VAL A 4 -11.99 -5.38 8.23
C VAL A 4 -11.32 -5.60 9.59
N ARG A 5 -12.06 -5.37 10.69
CA ARG A 5 -11.56 -5.50 12.08
C ARG A 5 -11.12 -6.94 12.36
N GLY A 6 -9.87 -7.12 12.75
CA GLY A 6 -9.31 -8.44 13.08
C GLY A 6 -8.97 -9.31 11.88
N GLU A 7 -9.22 -8.84 10.66
CA GLU A 7 -8.98 -9.60 9.42
C GLU A 7 -7.58 -9.34 8.85
N ASP A 8 -7.14 -10.27 8.00
CA ASP A 8 -5.92 -10.14 7.19
C ASP A 8 -6.26 -9.49 5.83
N VAL A 9 -5.81 -8.26 5.63
CA VAL A 9 -6.08 -7.48 4.41
C VAL A 9 -4.87 -7.51 3.48
N TYR A 10 -5.11 -7.80 2.21
CA TYR A 10 -4.11 -7.76 1.15
C TYR A 10 -4.44 -6.63 0.18
N ILE A 11 -3.51 -5.68 0.01
CA ILE A 11 -3.65 -4.55 -0.92
C ILE A 11 -2.71 -4.80 -2.09
N ILE A 12 -3.27 -4.92 -3.30
CA ILE A 12 -2.52 -5.14 -4.53
C ILE A 12 -2.48 -3.82 -5.30
N GLN A 13 -1.28 -3.26 -5.46
CA GLN A 13 -1.09 -1.97 -6.13
C GLN A 13 0.17 -2.03 -6.98
N SER A 14 0.13 -1.49 -8.20
CA SER A 14 1.28 -1.44 -9.11
C SER A 14 1.75 0.00 -9.30
N GLY A 15 3.02 0.28 -9.04
CA GLY A 15 3.62 1.61 -9.24
C GLY A 15 3.96 1.95 -10.70
N CYS A 16 3.09 1.62 -11.66
CA CYS A 16 3.30 1.94 -13.09
C CYS A 16 2.51 3.19 -13.49
N GLY A 17 3.09 4.09 -14.30
CA GLY A 17 2.47 5.36 -14.69
C GLY A 17 2.73 6.47 -13.67
N GLU A 18 1.68 6.99 -13.04
CA GLU A 18 1.78 8.06 -12.03
C GLU A 18 2.22 7.50 -10.66
N VAL A 19 3.53 7.32 -10.52
CA VAL A 19 4.15 6.65 -9.35
C VAL A 19 3.79 7.31 -8.02
N ASN A 20 3.74 8.64 -7.97
CA ASN A 20 3.46 9.38 -6.74
C ASN A 20 2.02 9.20 -6.26
N ASP A 21 1.06 9.28 -7.17
CA ASP A 21 -0.35 9.17 -6.83
C ASP A 21 -0.69 7.74 -6.41
N ASN A 22 -0.16 6.76 -7.14
CA ASN A 22 -0.23 5.35 -6.79
C ASN A 22 0.36 5.04 -5.40
N LEU A 23 1.52 5.64 -5.09
CA LEU A 23 2.16 5.49 -3.78
C LEU A 23 1.31 6.13 -2.67
N MET A 24 0.79 7.33 -2.90
CA MET A 24 -0.06 8.02 -1.94
C MET A 24 -1.38 7.28 -1.71
N GLU A 25 -2.01 6.76 -2.77
CA GLU A 25 -3.21 5.95 -2.68
C GLU A 25 -2.96 4.68 -1.84
N LEU A 26 -1.86 3.96 -2.09
CA LEU A 26 -1.48 2.79 -1.32
C LEU A 26 -1.30 3.12 0.17
N LEU A 27 -0.61 4.21 0.49
CA LEU A 27 -0.39 4.65 1.87
C LEU A 27 -1.69 5.03 2.57
N ILE A 28 -2.61 5.69 1.86
CA ILE A 28 -3.94 6.05 2.38
C ILE A 28 -4.76 4.78 2.66
N MET A 29 -4.75 3.80 1.76
CA MET A 29 -5.46 2.53 1.96
C MET A 29 -4.91 1.76 3.17
N ILE A 30 -3.58 1.67 3.30
CA ILE A 30 -2.95 1.05 4.47
C ILE A 30 -3.36 1.76 5.76
N ASN A 31 -3.36 3.10 5.76
CA ASN A 31 -3.78 3.89 6.91
C ASN A 31 -5.26 3.65 7.25
N ALA A 32 -6.14 3.60 6.25
CA ALA A 32 -7.56 3.31 6.44
C ALA A 32 -7.78 1.92 7.05
N CYS A 33 -7.08 0.88 6.56
CA CYS A 33 -7.15 -0.47 7.14
C CYS A 33 -6.64 -0.51 8.58
N LYS A 34 -5.58 0.25 8.88
CA LYS A 34 -5.02 0.36 10.24
C LYS A 34 -6.00 1.03 11.21
N ILE A 35 -6.64 2.13 10.79
CA ILE A 35 -7.68 2.81 11.59
C ILE A 35 -8.89 1.89 11.79
N ALA A 36 -9.24 1.11 10.77
CA ALA A 36 -10.32 0.10 10.84
C ALA A 36 -9.96 -1.13 11.70
N SER A 37 -8.79 -1.15 12.36
CA SER A 37 -8.33 -2.22 13.25
C SER A 37 -8.14 -3.58 12.56
N ALA A 38 -7.66 -3.57 11.31
CA ALA A 38 -7.18 -4.78 10.66
C ALA A 38 -6.06 -5.45 11.48
N SER A 39 -6.07 -6.79 11.54
CA SER A 39 -5.04 -7.55 12.25
C SER A 39 -3.69 -7.45 11.53
N ARG A 40 -3.73 -7.58 10.21
CA ARG A 40 -2.55 -7.49 9.34
C ARG A 40 -2.91 -6.81 8.04
N VAL A 41 -1.99 -5.98 7.55
CA VAL A 41 -2.10 -5.36 6.22
C VAL A 41 -0.86 -5.76 5.42
N THR A 42 -1.05 -6.50 4.34
CA THR A 42 0.02 -6.95 3.44
C THR A 42 -0.11 -6.22 2.10
N ALA A 43 0.89 -5.42 1.75
CA ALA A 43 0.94 -4.76 0.44
C ALA A 43 1.71 -5.64 -0.56
N ALA A 44 1.03 -6.11 -1.60
CA ALA A 44 1.66 -6.81 -2.72
C ALA A 44 1.91 -5.81 -3.85
N ILE A 45 3.19 -5.49 -4.09
CA ILE A 45 3.61 -4.47 -5.05
C ILE A 45 4.48 -5.13 -6.13
N PRO A 46 3.91 -5.50 -7.29
CA PRO A 46 4.66 -6.17 -8.35
C PRO A 46 5.80 -5.31 -8.95
N CYS A 47 5.60 -3.99 -9.00
CA CYS A 47 6.62 -3.02 -9.43
C CYS A 47 6.83 -1.99 -8.31
N PHE A 48 7.90 -2.15 -7.54
CA PHE A 48 8.15 -1.32 -6.37
C PHE A 48 8.51 0.12 -6.80
N PRO A 49 7.73 1.13 -6.36
CA PRO A 49 7.99 2.51 -6.72
C PRO A 49 9.36 2.95 -6.18
N TYR A 50 10.07 3.78 -6.93
CA TYR A 50 11.39 4.31 -6.53
C TYR A 50 12.50 3.28 -6.27
N ALA A 51 12.34 2.02 -6.71
CA ALA A 51 13.34 0.96 -6.48
C ALA A 51 14.76 1.27 -6.99
N ARG A 52 14.92 2.22 -7.92
CA ARG A 52 16.21 2.60 -8.51
C ARG A 52 16.87 3.82 -7.85
N GLN A 53 16.22 4.44 -6.87
CA GLN A 53 16.76 5.57 -6.10
C GLN A 53 17.31 5.11 -4.74
N ASP A 54 17.88 3.91 -4.70
CA ASP A 54 18.49 3.33 -3.50
C ASP A 54 19.86 3.93 -3.17
N LYS A 55 20.54 4.48 -4.18
CA LYS A 55 21.86 5.10 -4.04
C LYS A 55 21.74 6.62 -3.97
N LYS A 56 22.60 7.20 -3.13
CA LYS A 56 22.83 8.63 -3.07
C LYS A 56 23.99 8.95 -4.02
N ASP A 57 23.70 9.70 -5.09
CA ASP A 57 24.73 10.45 -5.82
C ASP A 57 25.26 11.62 -4.97
#